data_AF-A0A382KQT1-F1
#
_entry.id   AF-A0A382KQT1-F1
#
_cell.length_a   1.000
_cell.length_b   1.000
_cell.length_c   1.000
_cell.angle_alpha   90.00
_cell.angle_beta   90.00
_cell.angle_gamma   90.00
#
_symmetry.space_group_name_H-M   'P 1'
#
loop_
_entity.id
_entity.type
_entity.pdbx_description
1 polymer ?
#
loop_
_entity_poly.entity_id
_entity_poly.type
_entity_poly.pdbx_seq_one_letter_code
_entity_poly.pdbx_strand_id
1 'polypeptide(L)' 'MWSTVRDAVAAVEAAYSPDGVNVGLNQGAAAGAGVPSHLHVHVLPRWSGDTNFMTTTADTRVLPEALGETWRRLVEAWPG' A
#
# COMPACT_ATOMS: atom_id res chain seq x y z
N MET A 1 -0.77 0.33 -17.30
CA MET A 1 -0.61 -0.49 -16.09
C MET A 1 0.72 -0.21 -15.40
N TRP A 2 1.86 -0.59 -15.98
CA TRP A 2 3.17 -0.39 -15.31
C TRP A 2 3.58 1.07 -15.11
N SER A 3 3.15 2.00 -15.96
CA SER A 3 3.30 3.44 -15.71
C SER A 3 2.59 3.86 -14.42
N THR A 4 1.30 3.55 -14.32
CA THR A 4 0.48 3.84 -13.13
C THR A 4 1.05 3.23 -11.85
N VAL A 5 1.65 2.03 -11.93
CA VAL A 5 2.32 1.42 -10.78
C VAL A 5 3.55 2.22 -10.35
N ARG A 6 4.36 2.69 -11.31
CA ARG A 6 5.50 3.57 -11.00
C ARG A 6 5.03 4.92 -10.42
N ASP A 7 3.97 5.49 -10.98
CA ASP A 7 3.43 6.77 -10.50
C ASP A 7 2.89 6.62 -9.07
N ALA A 8 2.21 5.51 -8.78
CA ALA A 8 1.74 5.17 -7.43
C ALA A 8 2.91 5.00 -6.44
N VAL A 9 3.99 4.32 -6.85
CA VAL A 9 5.20 4.18 -6.01
C VAL A 9 5.80 5.56 -5.72
N ALA A 10 5.98 6.39 -6.75
CA ALA A 10 6.53 7.74 -6.59
C ALA A 10 5.65 8.62 -5.68
N ALA A 11 4.32 8.57 -5.84
CA ALA A 11 3.38 9.30 -5.00
C ALA A 11 3.46 8.86 -3.53
N VAL A 12 3.54 7.55 -3.29
CA VAL A 12 3.67 6.97 -1.94
C VAL A 12 5.01 7.37 -1.31
N GLU A 13 6.10 7.31 -2.07
CA GLU A 13 7.44 7.70 -1.60
C GLU A 13 7.50 9.18 -1.22
N ALA A 14 6.94 10.05 -2.07
CA ALA A 14 6.88 11.48 -1.83
C ALA A 14 5.97 11.84 -0.65
N ALA A 15 4.81 11.17 -0.52
CA ALA A 15 3.84 11.48 0.53
C ALA A 15 4.30 11.01 1.92
N TYR A 16 5.01 9.88 2.02
CA TYR A 16 5.23 9.19 3.30
C TYR A 16 6.68 8.90 3.65
N SER A 17 7.62 9.04 2.70
CA SER A 17 9.04 8.71 2.89
C SER A 17 9.28 7.34 3.58
N PRO A 18 8.74 6.24 3.02
CA PRO A 18 8.98 4.90 3.54
C PRO A 18 10.43 4.46 3.32
N ASP A 19 10.90 3.51 4.11
CA ASP A 19 12.23 2.89 3.93
C ASP A 19 12.27 1.98 2.70
N GLY A 20 11.11 1.54 2.22
CA GLY A 20 10.96 0.77 0.99
C GLY A 20 9.50 0.53 0.61
N VAL A 21 9.27 -0.07 -0.56
CA VAL A 21 7.92 -0.34 -1.08
C VAL A 21 7.82 -1.77 -1.59
N ASN A 22 6.81 -2.53 -1.14
CA ASN A 22 6.45 -3.81 -1.76
C ASN A 22 5.43 -3.57 -2.89
N VAL A 23 5.71 -4.12 -4.07
CA VAL A 23 4.80 -4.10 -5.22
C VAL A 23 4.47 -5.54 -5.63
N GLY A 24 3.19 -5.90 -5.71
CA GLY A 24 2.79 -7.27 -6.02
C GLY A 24 1.31 -7.43 -6.37
N LEU A 25 0.92 -8.62 -6.81
CA LEU A 25 -0.47 -8.97 -7.10
C LEU A 25 -0.72 -10.45 -6.79
N ASN A 26 -1.96 -10.79 -6.49
CA ASN A 26 -2.41 -12.17 -6.29
C ASN A 26 -3.39 -12.54 -7.41
N GLN A 27 -3.17 -13.68 -8.07
CA GLN A 27 -4.04 -14.16 -9.14
C GLN A 27 -4.67 -15.52 -8.79
N GLY A 28 -6.00 -15.53 -8.69
CA GLY A 28 -6.79 -16.69 -8.29
C GLY A 28 -6.90 -16.88 -6.78
N ALA A 29 -7.92 -17.62 -6.35
CA ALA A 29 -8.20 -17.84 -4.93
C ALA A 29 -7.04 -18.50 -4.18
N ALA A 30 -6.34 -19.45 -4.83
CA ALA A 30 -5.19 -20.14 -4.24
C ALA A 30 -4.01 -19.21 -3.95
N ALA A 31 -3.86 -18.11 -4.70
CA ALA A 31 -2.84 -17.09 -4.46
C ALA A 31 -3.29 -16.04 -3.41
N GLY A 32 -4.50 -16.18 -2.84
CA GLY A 32 -5.04 -15.21 -1.87
C GLY A 32 -5.71 -13.99 -2.51
N ALA A 33 -6.18 -14.07 -3.76
CA ALA A 33 -6.93 -12.97 -4.36
C ALA A 33 -8.31 -12.82 -3.70
N GLY A 34 -8.52 -11.74 -2.96
CA GLY A 34 -9.80 -11.44 -2.29
C GLY A 34 -10.93 -11.07 -3.26
N VAL A 35 -10.59 -10.60 -4.47
CA VAL A 35 -11.54 -10.31 -5.56
C VAL A 35 -11.08 -11.03 -6.82
N PRO A 36 -11.41 -12.33 -6.98
CA PRO A 36 -10.81 -13.19 -8.01
C PRO A 36 -11.05 -12.73 -9.45
N SER A 37 -12.12 -11.98 -9.70
CA SER A 37 -12.48 -11.45 -11.02
C SER A 37 -11.87 -10.08 -11.35
N HIS A 38 -11.12 -9.47 -10.42
CA HIS A 38 -10.53 -8.14 -10.60
C HIS A 38 -9.04 -8.14 -10.27
N LEU A 39 -8.21 -8.09 -11.31
CA LEU A 39 -6.77 -7.98 -11.18
C LEU A 39 -6.40 -6.59 -10.66
N HIS A 40 -5.66 -6.53 -9.56
CA HIS A 40 -5.17 -5.29 -8.97
C HIS A 40 -3.73 -5.48 -8.48
N VAL A 41 -2.99 -4.39 -8.45
CA VAL A 41 -1.60 -4.34 -7.95
C VAL A 41 -1.62 -3.64 -6.60
N HIS A 42 -1.01 -4.27 -5.60
CA HIS A 42 -0.73 -3.65 -4.31
C HIS A 42 0.57 -2.87 -4.39
N VAL A 43 0.55 -1.64 -3.86
CA VAL A 43 1.73 -0.80 -3.60
C VAL A 43 1.71 -0.50 -2.11
N LEU A 44 2.63 -1.11 -1.36
CA LEU A 44 2.61 -1.10 0.10
C LEU A 44 3.89 -0.42 0.63
N PRO A 45 3.81 0.82 1.16
CA PRO A 45 4.94 1.44 1.83
C PRO A 45 5.33 0.65 3.09
N ARG A 46 6.63 0.51 3.32
CA ARG A 46 7.21 -0.25 4.43
C ARG A 46 8.20 0.60 5.22
N TRP A 47 8.23 0.39 6.53
CA TRP A 47 9.25 0.95 7.41
C TRP A 47 9.95 -0.16 8.19
N SER A 48 11.20 0.07 8.54
CA SER A 48 11.94 -0.81 9.44
C SER A 48 11.20 -0.91 10.78
N GLY A 49 10.73 -2.11 11.13
CA GLY A 49 9.94 -2.34 12.34
C GLY A 49 8.45 -1.98 12.25
N ASP A 50 7.90 -1.77 11.04
CA ASP A 50 6.47 -1.52 10.83
C ASP A 50 5.55 -2.70 11.19
N THR A 51 6.16 -3.87 11.42
CA THR A 51 5.48 -5.05 11.96
C THR A 51 5.61 -4.99 13.47
N ASN A 52 4.65 -4.34 14.12
CA ASN A 52 4.65 -4.12 15.56
C ASN A 52 3.88 -5.23 16.32
N PHE A 53 4.17 -5.36 17.62
CA PHE A 53 3.63 -6.42 18.50
C PHE A 53 2.10 -6.54 18.40
N MET A 54 1.38 -5.42 18.27
CA MET A 54 -0.08 -5.37 18.11
C MET A 54 -0.60 -6.08 16.85
N THR A 55 0.10 -5.96 15.70
CA THR A 55 -0.27 -6.73 14.49
C THR A 55 -0.01 -8.22 14.61
N THR A 56 0.93 -8.63 15.48
CA THR A 56 1.35 -10.04 15.61
C THR A 56 0.62 -10.78 16.73
N THR A 57 0.19 -10.11 17.81
CA THR A 57 -0.42 -10.76 18.99
C THR A 57 -1.86 -10.35 19.28
N ALA A 58 -2.34 -9.22 18.76
CA ALA A 58 -3.67 -8.69 19.07
C ALA A 58 -4.61 -8.63 17.85
N ASP A 59 -4.15 -9.08 16.67
CA ASP A 59 -4.87 -9.03 15.38
C ASP A 59 -5.49 -7.64 15.09
N THR A 60 -4.91 -6.60 15.69
CA THR A 60 -5.43 -5.23 15.68
C THR A 60 -4.40 -4.34 15.01
N ARG A 61 -4.72 -3.90 13.79
CA ARG A 61 -3.93 -2.92 13.05
C ARG A 61 -4.39 -1.52 13.42
N VAL A 62 -3.52 -0.75 14.08
CA VAL A 62 -3.77 0.69 14.29
C VAL A 62 -3.62 1.38 12.93
N LEU A 63 -4.68 2.04 12.46
CA LEU A 63 -4.62 2.97 11.34
C LEU A 63 -4.32 4.36 11.91
N PRO A 64 -3.08 4.87 11.78
CA PRO A 64 -2.68 6.15 12.38
C PRO A 64 -3.27 7.36 11.63
N GLU A 65 -3.79 7.16 10.42
CA GLU A 65 -4.30 8.21 9.53
C GLU A 65 -5.65 7.79 8.94
N ALA A 66 -6.57 8.75 8.79
CA ALA A 66 -7.86 8.50 8.15
C ALA A 66 -7.70 8.37 6.62
N LEU A 67 -8.47 7.48 6.00
CA LEU A 67 -8.37 7.22 4.55
C LEU A 67 -8.55 8.45 3.67
N GLY A 68 -9.39 9.41 4.08
CA GLY A 68 -9.58 10.66 3.33
C GLY A 68 -8.34 11.55 3.33
N GLU A 69 -7.59 11.56 4.43
CA GLU A 69 -6.32 12.26 4.54
C GLU A 69 -5.23 11.56 3.73
N THR A 70 -5.19 10.23 3.79
CA THR A 70 -4.30 9.41 2.94
C THR A 70 -4.54 9.68 1.46
N TRP A 71 -5.80 9.69 1.04
CA TRP A 71 -6.19 10.03 -0.33
C TRP A 71 -5.69 11.42 -0.74
N ARG A 72 -5.92 12.43 0.10
CA ARG A 72 -5.50 13.82 -0.17
C ARG A 72 -4.00 13.91 -0.41
N ARG A 73 -3.18 13.33 0.48
CA ARG A 73 -1.71 13.34 0.37
C ARG A 73 -1.22 12.64 -0.89
N LEU A 74 -1.81 11.49 -1.24
CA LEU A 74 -1.43 10.74 -2.44
C LEU A 74 -1.78 11.48 -3.73
N VAL A 75 -2.95 12.14 -3.78
CA VAL A 75 -3.34 12.95 -4.94
C VAL A 75 -2.44 14.17 -5.10
N GLU A 76 -2.12 14.85 -3.99
CA GLU A 76 -1.20 16.01 -4.00
C GLU A 76 0.22 15.61 -4.44
N ALA A 77 0.67 14.41 -4.08
CA ALA A 77 1.97 13.87 -4.45
C ALA A 77 1.98 13.14 -5.81
N TRP A 78 0.84 13.04 -6.51
CA TRP A 78 0.75 12.26 -7.73
C TRP A 78 1.55 12.91 -8.88
N PRO A 79 2.42 12.16 -9.57
CA PRO A 79 3.13 12.69 -10.75
C PRO A 79 2.15 13.10 -11.85
N GLY A 80 2.30 14.34 -12.33
CA GLY A 80 1.46 14.92 -13.40
C GLY A 80 1.68 14.31 -14.78
#